data_AF-J7S5D1-F1
#
_entry.id   AF-J7S5D1-F1
#
_cell.length_a   1.000
_cell.length_b   1.000
_cell.length_c   1.000
_cell.angle_alpha   90.00
_cell.angle_beta   90.00
_cell.angle_gamma   90.00
#
_symmetry.space_group_name_H-M   'P 1'
#
loop_
_entity.id
_entity.type
_entity.pdbx_description
1 polymer ?
#
loop_
_entity_poly.entity_id
_entity_poly.type
_entity_poly.pdbx_seq_one_letter_code
_entity_poly.pdbx_strand_id
1 'polypeptide(L)'
;MSNVCWLLFDIQNSNPAPVDNIDECSQCGNQAATLTDQRRVDSRAQLATSLIESGVGALLILAVVSGFLWAPIDTANSTPELDQLAADTLYILDKETSSNSGQTRLAAMCHSSSMSMSEQTLLRDRIETILPPTVFAEIKTPHGTIGPTAPVGGYTGRAVSVGNHCTVAIEIWYV
;
A
#
# COMPACT_ATOMS: atom_id res chain seq x y z
N MET A 1 -25.97 24.93 -2.56
CA MET A 1 -27.19 25.76 -2.48
C MET A 1 -27.22 26.65 -3.70
N SER A 2 -28.42 26.83 -4.27
CA SER A 2 -28.77 27.74 -5.38
C SER A 2 -28.40 27.27 -6.79
N ASN A 3 -29.25 27.34 -7.80
CA ASN A 3 -30.69 27.61 -7.86
C ASN A 3 -31.18 27.08 -9.21
N VAL A 4 -32.24 26.30 -9.20
CA VAL A 4 -33.03 25.96 -10.39
C VAL A 4 -33.79 27.22 -10.79
N CYS A 5 -33.50 27.76 -11.97
CA CYS A 5 -34.28 28.84 -12.55
C CYS A 5 -35.03 28.29 -13.77
N TRP A 6 -36.29 27.91 -13.53
CA TRP A 6 -37.29 27.79 -14.56
C TRP A 6 -37.50 29.16 -15.21
N LEU A 7 -37.44 29.24 -16.53
CA LEU A 7 -38.10 30.31 -17.29
C LEU A 7 -39.12 29.68 -18.22
N LEU A 8 -40.34 29.66 -17.69
CA LEU A 8 -41.58 29.72 -18.44
C LEU A 8 -41.76 31.17 -18.95
N PHE A 9 -42.42 31.29 -20.11
CA PHE A 9 -43.07 32.47 -20.67
C PHE A 9 -42.22 33.53 -21.40
N ASP A 10 -42.38 33.55 -22.72
CA ASP A 10 -42.88 34.76 -23.38
C ASP A 10 -43.90 34.34 -24.47
N ILE A 11 -45.19 34.40 -24.14
CA ILE A 11 -46.27 34.43 -25.13
C ILE A 11 -46.80 35.84 -25.10
N GLN A 12 -46.30 36.67 -26.03
CA GLN A 12 -47.02 37.86 -26.45
C GLN A 12 -46.57 38.34 -27.83
N ASN A 13 -47.56 38.57 -28.69
CA ASN A 13 -47.63 39.59 -29.74
C ASN A 13 -47.69 39.12 -31.22
N SER A 14 -48.95 38.94 -31.68
CA SER A 14 -49.58 39.65 -32.82
C SER A 14 -48.90 39.70 -34.19
N ASN A 15 -49.33 38.84 -35.13
CA ASN A 15 -49.95 39.12 -36.46
C ASN A 15 -49.77 37.89 -37.39
N PRO A 16 -50.80 37.42 -38.13
CA PRO A 16 -50.56 36.46 -39.21
C PRO A 16 -49.96 37.20 -40.42
N ALA A 17 -48.64 37.16 -40.57
CA ALA A 17 -48.01 37.48 -41.85
C ALA A 17 -48.36 36.39 -42.87
N PRO A 18 -48.52 36.73 -44.16
CA PRO A 18 -48.70 35.72 -45.20
C PRO A 18 -47.42 34.88 -45.30
N VAL A 19 -47.58 33.56 -45.19
CA VAL A 19 -46.48 32.60 -45.26
C VAL A 19 -46.06 32.48 -46.72
N ASP A 20 -45.17 33.38 -47.15
CA ASP A 20 -44.49 33.33 -48.42
C ASP A 20 -43.06 32.81 -48.17
N ASN A 21 -42.93 31.57 -47.69
CA ASN A 21 -41.62 30.92 -47.69
C ASN A 21 -41.70 29.39 -47.68
N ILE A 22 -41.44 28.79 -48.83
CA ILE A 22 -41.29 27.34 -49.03
C ILE A 22 -39.93 26.81 -48.53
N ASP A 23 -39.05 27.68 -48.01
CA ASP A 23 -37.72 27.29 -47.51
C ASP A 23 -37.75 26.73 -46.06
N GLU A 24 -38.81 26.99 -45.27
CA GLU A 24 -38.94 26.52 -43.89
C GLU A 24 -39.16 25.00 -43.77
N CYS A 25 -39.78 24.36 -44.76
CA CYS A 25 -39.96 22.90 -44.77
C CYS A 25 -38.66 22.12 -45.04
N SER A 26 -37.68 22.73 -45.71
CA SER A 26 -36.36 22.10 -45.93
C SER A 26 -35.51 22.15 -44.65
N GLN A 27 -35.64 23.23 -43.88
CA GLN A 27 -34.84 23.44 -42.67
C GLN A 27 -35.17 22.46 -41.53
N CYS A 28 -36.44 22.05 -41.38
CA CYS A 28 -36.83 21.06 -40.37
C CYS A 28 -36.27 19.65 -40.63
N GLY A 29 -36.18 19.22 -41.89
CA GLY A 29 -35.59 17.91 -42.25
C GLY A 29 -34.09 17.86 -41.95
N ASN A 30 -33.40 18.96 -42.20
CA ASN A 30 -31.96 19.10 -41.99
C ASN A 30 -31.61 19.11 -40.49
N GLN A 31 -32.46 19.74 -39.66
CA GLN A 31 -32.30 19.77 -38.19
C GLN A 31 -32.59 18.42 -37.53
N ALA A 32 -33.57 17.66 -38.03
CA ALA A 32 -33.86 16.32 -37.51
C ALA A 32 -32.69 15.35 -37.77
N ALA A 33 -32.09 15.41 -38.97
CA ALA A 33 -30.96 14.57 -39.35
C ALA A 33 -29.71 14.86 -38.49
N THR A 34 -29.38 16.14 -38.24
CA THR A 34 -28.22 16.52 -37.41
C THR A 34 -28.40 16.14 -35.95
N LEU A 35 -29.61 16.25 -35.38
CA LEU A 35 -29.88 15.83 -34.00
C LEU A 35 -29.73 14.31 -33.80
N THR A 36 -30.11 13.50 -34.79
CA THR A 36 -29.90 12.04 -34.73
C THR A 36 -28.44 11.63 -34.86
N ASP A 37 -27.64 12.38 -35.63
CA ASP A 37 -26.21 12.13 -35.77
C ASP A 37 -25.46 12.49 -34.49
N GLN A 38 -25.74 13.66 -33.91
CA GLN A 38 -25.20 14.09 -32.62
C GLN A 38 -25.53 13.09 -31.50
N ARG A 39 -26.80 12.66 -31.39
CA ARG A 39 -27.21 11.66 -30.38
C ARG A 39 -26.47 10.32 -30.54
N ARG A 40 -26.14 9.90 -31.76
CA ARG A 40 -25.35 8.68 -31.99
C ARG A 40 -23.89 8.84 -31.60
N VAL A 41 -23.28 9.99 -31.88
CA VAL A 41 -21.90 10.29 -31.48
C VAL A 41 -21.80 10.37 -29.96
N ASP A 42 -22.73 11.06 -29.30
CA ASP A 42 -22.79 11.15 -27.84
C ASP A 42 -23.00 9.78 -27.18
N SER A 43 -23.90 8.95 -27.73
CA SER A 43 -24.11 7.60 -27.22
C SER A 43 -22.83 6.76 -27.31
N ARG A 44 -22.11 6.80 -28.44
CA ARG A 44 -20.86 6.05 -28.59
C ARG A 44 -19.74 6.57 -27.69
N ALA A 45 -19.64 7.89 -27.53
CA ALA A 45 -18.69 8.51 -26.61
C ALA A 45 -18.97 8.13 -25.14
N GLN A 46 -20.24 8.07 -24.75
CA GLN A 46 -20.66 7.66 -23.40
C GLN A 46 -20.41 6.17 -23.12
N LEU A 47 -20.58 5.28 -24.09
CA LEU A 47 -20.18 3.88 -23.93
C LEU A 47 -18.66 3.73 -23.84
N ALA A 48 -17.92 4.48 -24.66
CA ALA A 48 -16.46 4.41 -24.68
C ALA A 48 -15.84 4.88 -23.35
N THR A 49 -16.38 5.93 -22.71
CA THR A 49 -15.87 6.42 -21.42
C THR A 49 -16.11 5.44 -20.27
N SER A 50 -17.29 4.80 -20.21
CA SER A 50 -17.60 3.82 -19.15
C SER A 50 -16.72 2.57 -19.26
N LEU A 51 -16.42 2.13 -20.48
CA LEU A 51 -15.52 1.00 -20.71
C LEU A 51 -14.09 1.31 -20.26
N ILE A 52 -13.59 2.51 -20.57
CA ILE A 52 -12.23 2.94 -20.18
C ILE A 52 -12.13 3.07 -18.66
N GLU A 53 -13.10 3.72 -18.03
CA GLU A 53 -13.14 3.90 -16.57
C GLU A 53 -13.10 2.56 -15.84
N SER A 54 -13.96 1.62 -16.24
CA SER A 54 -13.97 0.28 -15.67
C SER A 54 -12.67 -0.48 -15.96
N GLY A 55 -12.11 -0.32 -17.16
CA GLY A 55 -10.85 -0.97 -17.54
C GLY A 55 -9.67 -0.49 -16.68
N VAL A 56 -9.58 0.83 -16.45
CA VAL A 56 -8.55 1.41 -15.57
C VAL A 56 -8.73 0.93 -14.14
N GLY A 57 -9.97 0.89 -13.62
CA GLY A 57 -10.25 0.37 -12.29
C GLY A 57 -9.82 -1.10 -12.12
N ALA A 58 -10.14 -1.95 -13.09
CA ALA A 58 -9.74 -3.36 -13.09
C ALA A 58 -8.22 -3.53 -13.12
N LEU A 59 -7.52 -2.77 -13.97
CA LEU A 59 -6.05 -2.79 -14.05
C LEU A 59 -5.39 -2.33 -12.75
N LEU A 60 -5.93 -1.29 -12.10
CA LEU A 60 -5.43 -0.83 -10.80
C LEU A 60 -5.59 -1.90 -9.72
N ILE A 61 -6.76 -2.55 -9.64
CA ILE A 61 -6.99 -3.64 -8.69
C ILE A 61 -6.00 -4.78 -8.94
N LEU A 62 -5.83 -5.18 -10.20
CA LEU A 62 -4.92 -6.26 -10.57
C LEU A 62 -3.46 -5.92 -10.27
N ALA A 63 -3.05 -4.66 -10.48
CA ALA A 63 -1.72 -4.18 -10.11
C ALA A 63 -1.48 -4.25 -8.59
N VAL A 64 -2.46 -3.83 -7.78
CA VAL A 64 -2.37 -3.90 -6.31
C VAL A 64 -2.30 -5.36 -5.85
N VAL A 65 -3.18 -6.22 -6.35
CA VAL A 65 -3.18 -7.67 -6.05
C VAL A 65 -1.86 -8.31 -6.47
N SER A 66 -1.35 -7.96 -7.65
CA SER A 66 -0.05 -8.45 -8.12
C SER A 66 1.10 -7.99 -7.23
N GLY A 67 1.03 -6.77 -6.66
CA GLY A 67 2.00 -6.29 -5.69
C GLY A 67 2.02 -7.15 -4.42
N PHE A 68 0.86 -7.59 -3.93
CA PHE A 68 0.78 -8.52 -2.80
C PHE A 68 1.25 -9.94 -3.16
N LEU A 69 0.98 -10.41 -4.39
CA LEU A 69 1.48 -11.71 -4.87
C LEU A 69 3.00 -11.72 -5.04
N TRP A 70 3.60 -10.58 -5.37
CA TRP A 70 5.03 -10.44 -5.56
C TRP A 70 5.77 -9.92 -4.33
N ALA A 71 5.07 -9.76 -3.21
CA ALA A 71 5.72 -9.55 -1.92
C ALA A 71 6.72 -10.70 -1.71
N PRO A 72 8.01 -10.41 -1.45
CA PRO A 72 8.99 -11.45 -1.18
C PRO A 72 8.51 -12.25 0.03
N ILE A 73 8.03 -13.47 -0.19
CA ILE A 73 7.95 -14.47 0.86
C ILE A 73 9.40 -14.90 1.09
N ASP A 74 9.95 -14.47 2.23
CA ASP A 74 11.27 -14.85 2.72
C ASP A 74 11.47 -16.37 2.61
N THR A 75 12.71 -16.72 2.25
CA THR A 75 13.39 -18.04 2.16
C THR A 75 12.54 -19.31 2.27
N ALA A 76 12.84 -20.31 1.43
CA ALA A 76 12.13 -21.60 1.31
C ALA A 76 11.92 -22.41 2.61
N ASN A 77 12.47 -21.95 3.75
CA ASN A 77 12.36 -22.57 5.06
C ASN A 77 11.79 -21.62 6.13
N SER A 78 11.12 -20.51 5.78
CA SER A 78 10.48 -19.67 6.79
C SER A 78 9.20 -20.32 7.35
N THR A 79 8.93 -20.17 8.65
CA THR A 79 7.62 -20.53 9.23
C THR A 79 6.91 -19.30 9.79
N PRO A 80 5.60 -19.13 9.55
CA PRO A 80 4.87 -17.94 9.97
C PRO A 80 4.82 -17.77 11.50
N GLU A 81 4.92 -18.86 12.26
CA GLU A 81 5.03 -18.83 13.72
C GLU A 81 6.36 -18.23 14.18
N LEU A 82 7.49 -18.67 13.58
CA LEU A 82 8.80 -18.11 13.89
C LEU A 82 8.93 -16.65 13.43
N ASP A 83 8.31 -16.27 12.31
CA ASP A 83 8.24 -14.88 11.84
C ASP A 83 7.51 -13.99 12.85
N GLN A 84 6.38 -14.48 13.39
CA GLN A 84 5.62 -13.77 14.41
C GLN A 84 6.43 -13.64 15.71
N LEU A 85 7.07 -14.72 16.15
CA LEU A 85 7.94 -14.70 17.33
C LEU A 85 9.13 -13.74 17.15
N ALA A 86 9.71 -13.69 15.96
CA ALA A 86 10.76 -12.75 15.59
C ALA A 86 10.28 -11.29 15.65
N ALA A 87 9.08 -11.01 15.14
CA ALA A 87 8.47 -9.69 15.18
C ALA A 87 8.17 -9.25 16.62
N ASP A 88 7.59 -10.13 17.43
CA ASP A 88 7.28 -9.85 18.84
C ASP A 88 8.56 -9.59 19.65
N THR A 89 9.61 -10.35 19.39
CA THR A 89 10.92 -10.14 20.04
C THR A 89 11.51 -8.78 19.68
N LEU A 90 11.50 -8.39 18.41
CA LEU A 90 11.94 -7.05 18.00
C LEU A 90 11.09 -5.95 18.62
N TYR A 91 9.78 -6.15 18.70
CA TYR A 91 8.88 -5.18 19.33
C TYR A 91 9.20 -4.99 20.82
N ILE A 92 9.46 -6.07 21.56
CA ILE A 92 9.87 -5.98 22.97
C ILE A 92 11.19 -5.21 23.09
N LEU A 93 12.18 -5.50 22.25
CA LEU A 93 13.46 -4.79 22.23
C LEU A 93 13.32 -3.30 21.85
N ASP A 94 12.27 -2.92 21.11
CA ASP A 94 11.97 -1.53 20.76
C ASP A 94 11.37 -0.77 21.94
N LYS A 95 10.63 -1.47 22.82
CA LYS A 95 10.00 -0.85 23.99
C LYS A 95 10.89 -0.84 25.23
N GLU A 96 11.84 -1.76 25.31
CA GLU A 96 12.76 -1.82 26.44
C GLU A 96 13.84 -0.75 26.39
N THR A 97 14.04 -0.08 27.52
CA THR A 97 15.16 0.84 27.70
C THR A 97 16.47 0.07 27.88
N SER A 98 17.51 0.50 27.18
CA SER A 98 18.87 0.01 27.36
C SER A 98 19.45 0.51 28.68
N SER A 99 20.09 -0.40 29.42
CA SER A 99 20.68 -0.12 30.73
C SER A 99 21.75 0.97 30.69
N ASN A 100 22.41 1.19 29.54
CA ASN A 100 23.60 2.03 29.42
C ASN A 100 23.37 3.37 28.73
N SER A 101 22.30 3.54 27.95
CA SER A 101 22.12 4.71 27.09
C SER A 101 20.85 5.51 27.34
N GLY A 102 19.91 5.00 28.14
CA GLY A 102 18.60 5.63 28.34
C GLY A 102 17.71 5.67 27.08
N GLN A 103 18.18 5.09 25.98
CA GLN A 103 17.44 4.90 24.72
C GLN A 103 16.84 3.49 24.69
N THR A 104 16.03 3.19 23.68
CA THR A 104 15.55 1.81 23.48
C THR A 104 16.72 0.86 23.17
N ARG A 105 16.60 -0.43 23.46
CA ARG A 105 17.67 -1.41 23.17
C ARG A 105 17.99 -1.44 21.68
N LEU A 106 16.98 -1.36 20.81
CA LEU A 106 17.15 -1.23 19.37
C LEU A 106 17.92 0.03 18.98
N ALA A 107 17.56 1.20 19.52
CA ALA A 107 18.28 2.43 19.24
C ALA A 107 19.74 2.38 19.72
N ALA A 108 20.00 1.75 20.87
CA ALA A 108 21.35 1.57 21.40
C ALA A 108 22.24 0.72 20.46
N MET A 109 21.70 -0.37 19.91
CA MET A 109 22.41 -1.20 18.92
C MET A 109 22.74 -0.42 17.64
N CYS A 110 21.87 0.50 17.26
CA CYS A 110 22.04 1.30 16.06
C CYS A 110 23.09 2.40 16.20
N HIS A 111 23.28 2.92 17.40
CA HIS A 111 24.15 4.08 17.63
C HIS A 111 25.61 3.70 17.87
N SER A 112 25.87 2.50 18.42
CA SER A 112 27.23 2.06 18.76
C SER A 112 27.85 1.19 17.67
N SER A 113 28.96 1.64 17.09
CA SER A 113 29.77 0.88 16.14
C SER A 113 30.48 -0.33 16.76
N SER A 114 30.54 -0.41 18.08
CA SER A 114 31.17 -1.51 18.80
C SER A 114 30.46 -1.72 20.14
N MET A 115 29.47 -2.62 20.15
CA MET A 115 28.87 -3.07 21.39
C MET A 115 29.91 -3.88 22.18
N SER A 116 30.17 -3.54 23.44
CA SER A 116 31.13 -4.26 24.28
C SER A 116 30.75 -5.73 24.42
N MET A 117 31.70 -6.64 24.61
CA MET A 117 31.39 -8.07 24.86
C MET A 117 30.46 -8.26 26.07
N SER A 118 30.57 -7.40 27.09
CA SER A 118 29.66 -7.39 28.24
C SER A 118 28.24 -7.01 27.85
N GLU A 119 28.07 -5.99 26.99
CA GLU A 119 26.78 -5.54 26.50
C GLU A 119 26.13 -6.56 25.56
N GLN A 120 26.93 -7.19 24.69
CA GLN A 120 26.47 -8.29 23.85
C GLN A 120 25.98 -9.47 24.68
N THR A 121 26.64 -9.75 25.81
CA THR A 121 26.22 -10.83 26.73
C THR A 121 24.92 -10.48 27.43
N LEU A 122 24.77 -9.27 27.97
CA LEU A 122 23.51 -8.82 28.57
C LEU A 122 22.35 -8.81 27.58
N LEU A 123 22.61 -8.50 26.31
CA LEU A 123 21.60 -8.57 25.26
C LEU A 123 21.22 -10.02 24.97
N ARG A 124 22.21 -10.92 24.86
CA ARG A 124 21.97 -12.35 24.65
C ARG A 124 21.13 -12.97 25.77
N ASP A 125 21.51 -12.72 27.02
CA ASP A 125 20.77 -13.21 28.19
C ASP A 125 19.33 -12.67 28.19
N ARG A 126 19.13 -11.42 27.75
CA ARG A 126 17.79 -10.85 27.63
C ARG A 126 16.97 -11.54 26.54
N ILE A 127 17.56 -11.81 25.39
CA ILE A 127 16.90 -12.52 24.29
C ILE A 127 16.53 -13.94 24.73
N GLU A 128 17.44 -14.65 25.41
CA GLU A 128 17.17 -15.98 25.97
C GLU A 128 16.06 -15.98 27.04
N THR A 129 15.83 -14.84 27.69
CA THR A 129 14.71 -14.66 28.62
C THR A 129 13.37 -14.40 27.91
N ILE A 130 13.40 -13.73 26.76
CA ILE A 130 12.20 -13.42 25.96
C ILE A 130 11.76 -14.65 25.17
N LEU A 131 12.72 -15.40 24.64
CA LEU A 131 12.46 -16.54 23.77
C LEU A 131 12.11 -17.81 24.56
N PRO A 132 11.32 -18.71 23.96
CA PRO A 132 11.14 -20.05 24.48
C PRO A 132 12.49 -20.80 24.56
N PRO A 133 12.66 -21.74 25.50
CA PRO A 133 13.94 -22.39 25.80
C PRO A 133 14.52 -23.27 24.67
N THR A 134 13.73 -23.57 23.64
CA THR A 134 14.15 -24.38 22.47
C THR A 134 14.45 -23.53 21.23
N VAL A 135 14.42 -22.20 21.39
CA VAL A 135 14.48 -21.24 20.29
C VAL A 135 15.75 -20.40 20.43
N PHE A 136 16.46 -20.27 19.32
CA PHE A 136 17.71 -19.52 19.23
C PHE A 136 17.54 -18.35 18.27
N ALA A 137 18.34 -17.30 18.47
CA ALA A 137 18.28 -16.12 17.64
C ALA A 137 19.65 -15.56 17.27
N GLU A 138 19.74 -15.05 16.04
CA GLU A 138 20.83 -14.26 15.49
C GLU A 138 20.30 -12.86 15.19
N ILE A 139 20.95 -11.83 15.73
CA ILE A 139 20.63 -10.44 15.43
C ILE A 139 21.72 -9.86 14.53
N LYS A 140 21.31 -9.36 13.36
CA LYS A 140 22.15 -8.66 12.40
C LYS A 140 21.91 -7.16 12.54
N THR A 141 22.96 -6.43 12.85
CA THR A 141 22.98 -4.97 12.94
C THR A 141 23.96 -4.40 11.91
N PRO A 142 23.92 -3.09 11.60
CA PRO A 142 24.90 -2.47 10.69
C PRO A 142 26.35 -2.61 11.18
N HIS A 143 26.54 -2.85 12.48
CA HIS A 143 27.85 -2.87 13.13
C HIS A 143 28.35 -4.29 13.46
N GLY A 144 27.56 -5.31 13.13
CA GLY A 144 27.92 -6.71 13.36
C GLY A 144 26.75 -7.60 13.72
N THR A 145 27.07 -8.85 14.04
CA THR A 145 26.11 -9.90 14.34
C THR A 145 26.23 -10.36 15.79
N ILE A 146 25.10 -10.62 16.44
CA ILE A 146 25.01 -11.02 17.84
C ILE A 146 24.21 -12.31 17.95
N GLY A 147 24.78 -13.32 18.61
CA GLY A 147 24.13 -14.63 18.79
C GLY A 147 24.83 -15.74 17.99
N PRO A 148 24.39 -17.00 18.16
CA PRO A 148 24.82 -18.11 17.32
C PRO A 148 24.44 -17.87 15.85
N THR A 149 25.16 -18.49 14.92
CA THR A 149 24.79 -18.44 13.49
C THR A 149 23.65 -19.41 13.21
N ALA A 150 22.67 -18.97 12.42
CA ALA A 150 21.54 -19.79 12.02
C ALA A 150 22.01 -21.06 11.26
N PRO A 151 21.35 -22.21 11.47
CA PRO A 151 21.68 -23.45 10.79
C PRO A 151 21.38 -23.36 9.28
N VAL A 152 22.31 -23.88 8.47
CA VAL A 152 22.13 -23.90 7.00
C VAL A 152 21.01 -24.88 6.65
N GLY A 153 19.94 -24.39 6.03
CA GLY A 153 18.83 -25.22 5.57
C GLY A 153 17.82 -25.59 6.65
N GLY A 154 17.92 -25.05 7.87
CA GLY A 154 16.91 -25.21 8.92
C GLY A 154 15.68 -24.32 8.69
N TYR A 155 14.59 -24.62 9.42
CA TYR A 155 13.44 -23.72 9.48
C TYR A 155 13.78 -22.51 10.33
N THR A 156 13.68 -21.33 9.74
CA THR A 156 13.95 -20.07 10.43
C THR A 156 12.70 -19.19 10.41
N GLY A 157 12.70 -18.12 11.18
CA GLY A 157 11.76 -17.02 11.05
C GLY A 157 12.52 -15.72 11.19
N ARG A 158 12.07 -14.69 10.49
CA ARG A 158 12.81 -13.45 10.34
C ARG A 158 11.91 -12.26 10.54
N ALA A 159 12.44 -11.26 11.24
CA ALA A 159 11.81 -9.96 11.30
C ALA A 159 12.87 -8.87 11.15
N VAL A 160 12.43 -7.72 10.61
CA VAL A 160 13.29 -6.57 10.36
C VAL A 160 12.62 -5.34 10.96
N SER A 161 13.38 -4.60 11.76
CA SER A 161 13.00 -3.28 12.25
C SER A 161 13.85 -2.21 11.57
N VAL A 162 13.18 -1.18 11.05
CA VAL A 162 13.82 -0.05 10.37
C VAL A 162 13.65 1.18 11.26
N GLY A 163 14.77 1.65 11.82
CA GLY A 163 14.86 2.93 12.51
C GLY A 163 15.37 4.04 11.58
N ASN A 164 15.43 5.27 12.08
CA ASN A 164 15.79 6.46 11.28
C ASN A 164 17.10 6.31 10.49
N HIS A 165 18.10 5.57 11.00
CA HIS A 165 19.42 5.41 10.37
C HIS A 165 19.99 4.00 10.50
N CYS A 166 19.14 3.01 10.76
CA CYS A 166 19.62 1.68 11.12
C CYS A 166 18.56 0.63 10.84
N THR A 167 19.01 -0.48 10.26
CA THR A 167 18.20 -1.66 10.01
C THR A 167 18.72 -2.77 10.90
N VAL A 168 17.85 -3.28 11.75
CA VAL A 168 18.15 -4.45 12.59
C VAL A 168 17.28 -5.60 12.12
N ALA A 169 17.92 -6.73 11.82
CA ALA A 169 17.22 -7.96 11.49
C ALA A 169 17.45 -8.98 12.60
N ILE A 170 16.42 -9.70 12.97
CA ILE A 170 16.52 -10.89 13.81
C ILE A 170 16.14 -12.10 12.96
N GLU A 171 16.88 -13.18 13.13
CA GLU A 171 16.62 -14.49 12.57
C GLU A 171 16.52 -15.48 13.72
N ILE A 172 15.48 -16.30 13.74
CA ILE A 172 15.12 -17.18 14.84
C ILE A 172 14.93 -18.60 14.32
N TRP A 173 15.33 -19.61 15.07
CA TRP A 173 15.15 -21.02 14.69
C TRP A 173 14.95 -21.93 15.90
N TYR A 174 14.36 -23.10 15.64
CA TYR A 174 14.36 -24.21 16.58
C TYR A 174 15.66 -25.00 16.47
N VAL A 175 16.11 -25.58 17.58
CA VAL A 175 17.15 -26.64 17.60
C VAL A 175 16.56 -28.02 17.41
#